data_AF-A0A7X7S1H9-F1
#
_entry.id   AF-A0A7X7S1H9-F1
#
_cell.length_a   1.000
_cell.length_b   1.000
_cell.length_c   1.000
_cell.angle_alpha   90.00
_cell.angle_beta   90.00
_cell.angle_gamma   90.00
#
_symmetry.space_group_name_H-M   'P 1'
#
loop_
_entity.id
_entity.type
_entity.pdbx_description
1 polymer ?
#
loop_
_entity_poly.entity_id
_entity_poly.type
_entity_poly.pdbx_seq_one_letter_code
_entity_poly.pdbx_strand_id
1 'polypeptide(L)'
;LQRSIGLTNEEALLAIKGRTTSSFDTAKFKQGIEYAAEELSSGIDLAFSYFKSSEKSDSIEKIVLSGGGAYIPNLVEFLEKRHQVKVQISNPLSFLQYDPGLFGNLQPESIAALLTVAVGLALRKIEE
;
A
#
# COMPACT_ATOMS: atom_id res chain seq x y z
N LEU A 1 15.60 -7.60 -3.06
CA LEU A 1 16.38 -6.61 -2.28
C LEU A 1 17.60 -7.22 -1.61
N GLN A 2 17.48 -8.13 -0.63
CA GLN A 2 18.66 -8.78 -0.02
C GLN A 2 19.54 -9.49 -1.07
N ARG A 3 18.93 -10.33 -1.93
CA ARG A 3 19.63 -11.02 -3.02
C ARG A 3 20.07 -10.10 -4.16
N SER A 4 19.27 -9.10 -4.51
CA SER A 4 19.46 -8.28 -5.71
C SER A 4 20.38 -7.07 -5.50
N ILE A 5 20.49 -6.56 -4.26
CA ILE A 5 21.23 -5.33 -3.92
C ILE A 5 22.23 -5.60 -2.78
N GLY A 6 22.20 -6.79 -2.17
CA GLY A 6 23.11 -7.16 -1.09
C GLY A 6 22.77 -6.55 0.27
N LEU A 7 21.57 -5.98 0.43
CA LEU A 7 21.13 -5.42 1.71
C LEU A 7 20.96 -6.52 2.77
N THR A 8 21.28 -6.20 4.02
CA THR A 8 20.88 -7.03 5.16
C THR A 8 19.35 -7.04 5.30
N ASN A 9 18.81 -7.95 6.12
CA ASN A 9 17.38 -7.99 6.38
C ASN A 9 16.86 -6.68 6.98
N GLU A 10 17.58 -6.12 7.95
CA GLU A 10 17.22 -4.88 8.62
C GLU A 10 17.24 -3.68 7.66
N GLU A 11 18.30 -3.55 6.85
CA GLU A 11 18.40 -2.50 5.83
C GLU A 11 17.31 -2.63 4.77
N ALA A 12 16.98 -3.85 4.34
CA ALA A 12 15.90 -4.08 3.40
C ALA A 12 14.54 -3.68 3.99
N LEU A 13 14.27 -4.00 5.26
CA LEU A 13 13.05 -3.61 5.97
C LEU A 13 12.92 -2.09 6.14
N LEU A 14 14.04 -1.42 6.45
CA LEU A 14 14.10 0.03 6.54
C LEU A 14 13.85 0.67 5.17
N ALA A 15 14.52 0.19 4.13
CA ALA A 15 14.36 0.67 2.75
C ALA A 15 12.92 0.53 2.22
N ILE A 16 12.25 -0.60 2.43
CA ILE A 16 10.83 -0.77 2.01
C ILE A 16 9.85 0.08 2.83
N LYS A 17 10.25 0.55 4.02
CA LYS A 17 9.47 1.51 4.82
C LYS A 17 9.74 2.97 4.42
N GLY A 18 10.56 3.20 3.39
CA GLY A 18 11.00 4.53 2.98
C GLY A 18 11.92 5.22 4.01
N ARG A 19 12.42 4.48 5.00
CA ARG A 19 13.32 4.99 6.04
C ARG A 19 14.70 4.45 5.72
N THR A 20 15.59 5.23 5.11
CA THR A 20 16.96 4.77 4.86
C THR A 20 17.97 5.47 5.75
N THR A 21 18.94 4.70 6.25
CA THR A 21 20.12 5.18 6.96
C THR A 21 21.42 4.97 6.17
N SER A 22 21.36 4.23 5.06
CA SER A 22 22.53 3.77 4.29
C SER A 22 22.42 4.19 2.82
N SER A 23 23.53 4.61 2.22
CA SER A 23 23.60 4.86 0.77
C SER A 23 23.52 3.55 0.01
N PHE A 24 22.45 3.32 -0.75
CA PHE A 24 22.30 2.18 -1.65
C PHE A 24 21.93 2.63 -3.06
N ASP A 25 22.15 1.73 -4.03
CA ASP A 25 21.78 1.96 -5.43
C ASP A 25 20.25 2.06 -5.56
N THR A 26 19.77 3.30 -5.68
CA THR A 26 18.33 3.60 -5.76
C THR A 26 17.71 3.06 -7.04
N ALA A 27 18.48 2.96 -8.13
CA ALA A 27 17.98 2.42 -9.39
C ALA A 27 17.73 0.90 -9.26
N LYS A 28 18.66 0.16 -8.66
CA LYS A 28 18.45 -1.26 -8.36
C LYS A 28 17.36 -1.50 -7.33
N PHE A 29 17.19 -0.59 -6.37
CA PHE A 29 16.06 -0.63 -5.43
C PHE A 29 14.74 -0.50 -6.17
N LYS A 30 14.60 0.52 -7.02
CA LYS A 30 13.41 0.73 -7.85
C LYS A 30 13.12 -0.51 -8.69
N GLN A 31 14.09 -1.04 -9.42
CA GLN A 31 13.92 -2.28 -10.20
C GLN A 31 13.47 -3.47 -9.35
N GLY A 32 14.00 -3.61 -8.13
CA GLY A 32 13.60 -4.66 -7.20
C GLY A 32 12.15 -4.53 -6.73
N ILE A 33 11.68 -3.30 -6.52
CA ILE A 33 10.28 -3.02 -6.19
C ILE A 33 9.38 -3.27 -7.41
N GLU A 34 9.77 -2.78 -8.59
CA GLU A 34 9.02 -2.96 -9.84
C GLU A 34 8.84 -4.45 -10.19
N TYR A 35 9.89 -5.26 -10.00
CA TYR A 35 9.81 -6.71 -10.18
C TYR A 35 8.74 -7.34 -9.27
N ALA A 36 8.76 -7.02 -7.97
CA ALA A 36 7.77 -7.54 -7.02
C ALA A 36 6.36 -6.98 -7.29
N ALA A 37 6.27 -5.74 -7.75
CA ALA A 37 5.01 -5.10 -8.09
C ALA A 37 4.39 -5.68 -9.37
N GLU A 38 5.18 -6.16 -10.33
CA GLU A 38 4.66 -6.88 -11.51
C GLU A 38 4.05 -8.24 -11.13
N GLU A 39 4.67 -8.96 -10.19
CA GLU A 39 4.10 -10.20 -9.63
C GLU A 39 2.76 -9.92 -8.93
N LEU A 40 2.70 -8.86 -8.12
CA LEU A 40 1.46 -8.39 -7.52
C LEU A 40 0.41 -8.00 -8.57
N SER A 41 0.82 -7.30 -9.63
CA SER A 41 -0.05 -6.86 -10.72
C SER A 41 -0.69 -8.03 -11.45
N SER A 42 0.04 -9.14 -11.63
CA SER A 42 -0.50 -10.37 -12.20
C SER A 42 -1.64 -10.95 -11.34
N GLY A 43 -1.51 -10.88 -10.01
CA GLY A 43 -2.59 -11.25 -9.08
C GLY A 43 -3.80 -10.30 -9.16
N ILE A 44 -3.56 -9.01 -9.35
CA ILE A 44 -4.61 -8.00 -9.53
C ILE A 44 -5.36 -8.24 -10.86
N ASP A 45 -4.66 -8.53 -11.96
CA ASP A 45 -5.26 -8.84 -13.26
C ASP A 45 -6.18 -10.08 -13.19
N LEU A 46 -5.77 -11.09 -12.40
CA LEU A 46 -6.62 -12.25 -12.13
C LEU A 46 -7.87 -11.88 -11.32
N ALA A 47 -7.74 -11.06 -10.28
CA ALA A 47 -8.88 -10.58 -9.50
C ALA A 47 -9.85 -9.75 -10.34
N PHE A 48 -9.35 -8.89 -11.24
CA PHE A 48 -10.17 -8.14 -12.20
C PHE A 48 -10.92 -9.06 -13.16
N SER A 49 -10.27 -10.13 -13.62
CA SER A 49 -10.89 -11.13 -14.49
C SER A 49 -12.04 -11.85 -13.79
N TYR A 50 -11.87 -12.22 -12.51
CA TYR A 50 -12.96 -12.80 -11.72
C TYR A 50 -14.11 -11.81 -11.51
N PHE A 51 -13.83 -10.57 -11.14
CA PHE A 51 -14.86 -9.54 -10.94
C PHE A 51 -15.70 -9.31 -12.20
N LYS A 52 -15.05 -9.16 -13.37
CA LYS A 52 -15.74 -8.99 -14.67
C LYS A 52 -16.60 -10.20 -15.06
N SER A 53 -16.23 -11.40 -14.60
CA SER A 53 -17.01 -12.61 -14.88
C SER A 53 -18.25 -12.75 -14.00
N SER A 54 -18.25 -12.16 -12.78
CA SER A 54 -19.33 -12.28 -11.81
C SER A 54 -20.32 -11.12 -11.85
N GLU A 55 -19.85 -9.90 -12.14
CA GLU A 55 -20.67 -8.69 -12.12
C GLU A 55 -21.04 -8.25 -13.54
N LYS A 56 -22.24 -7.70 -13.74
CA LYS A 56 -22.63 -7.00 -14.97
C LYS A 56 -22.04 -5.57 -15.03
N SER A 57 -20.87 -5.36 -14.44
CA SER A 57 -20.18 -4.07 -14.36
C SER A 57 -18.86 -4.16 -15.08
N ASP A 58 -18.63 -3.25 -16.02
CA ASP A 58 -17.58 -3.42 -17.03
C ASP A 58 -16.21 -2.83 -16.63
N SER A 59 -16.13 -1.99 -15.59
CA SER A 59 -14.91 -1.23 -15.30
C SER A 59 -14.56 -1.10 -13.83
N ILE A 60 -13.27 -1.30 -13.51
CA ILE A 60 -12.66 -0.94 -12.24
C ILE A 60 -12.25 0.53 -12.29
N GLU A 61 -12.83 1.37 -11.44
CA GLU A 61 -12.55 2.81 -11.43
C GLU A 61 -11.32 3.19 -10.61
N LYS A 62 -11.00 2.39 -9.59
CA LYS A 62 -9.95 2.72 -8.62
C LYS A 62 -9.43 1.48 -7.89
N ILE A 63 -8.14 1.49 -7.60
CA ILE A 63 -7.49 0.58 -6.65
C ILE A 63 -7.24 1.34 -5.34
N VAL A 64 -7.68 0.79 -4.21
CA VAL A 64 -7.42 1.35 -2.88
C VAL A 64 -6.49 0.41 -2.12
N LEU A 65 -5.27 0.87 -1.81
CA LEU A 65 -4.26 0.08 -1.11
C LEU A 65 -4.43 0.22 0.41
N SER A 66 -4.39 -0.88 1.13
CA SER A 66 -4.47 -0.91 2.59
C SER A 66 -3.29 -1.70 3.19
N GLY A 67 -3.15 -1.67 4.53
CA GLY A 67 -2.07 -2.36 5.23
C GLY A 67 -0.70 -1.71 5.06
N GLY A 68 0.34 -2.38 5.57
CA GLY A 68 1.71 -1.82 5.60
C GLY A 68 2.39 -1.78 4.22
N GLY A 69 2.04 -2.71 3.34
CA GLY A 69 2.57 -2.75 1.97
C GLY A 69 2.17 -1.54 1.12
N ALA A 70 1.07 -0.86 1.48
CA ALA A 70 0.62 0.36 0.79
C ALA A 70 1.66 1.50 0.84
N TYR A 71 2.56 1.49 1.83
CA TYR A 71 3.60 2.50 2.00
C TYR A 71 4.94 2.14 1.34
N ILE A 72 5.02 1.03 0.60
CA ILE A 72 6.23 0.68 -0.13
C ILE A 72 6.51 1.79 -1.17
N PRO A 73 7.72 2.39 -1.19
CA PRO A 73 8.05 3.45 -2.12
C PRO A 73 7.82 3.04 -3.58
N ASN A 74 7.26 3.95 -4.38
CA ASN A 74 6.95 3.78 -5.81
C ASN A 74 5.85 2.75 -6.15
N LEU A 75 5.26 2.05 -5.17
CA LEU A 75 4.24 1.05 -5.45
C LEU A 75 2.97 1.65 -6.09
N VAL A 76 2.50 2.78 -5.54
CA VAL A 76 1.31 3.48 -6.06
C VAL A 76 1.51 3.92 -7.51
N GLU A 77 2.63 4.62 -7.79
CA GLU A 77 2.98 5.09 -9.13
C GLU A 77 3.07 3.92 -10.12
N PHE A 78 3.72 2.82 -9.71
CA PHE A 78 3.85 1.63 -10.54
C PHE A 78 2.48 1.04 -10.89
N LEU A 79 1.63 0.79 -9.89
CA LEU A 79 0.32 0.16 -10.09
C LEU A 79 -0.61 1.06 -10.92
N GLU A 80 -0.57 2.37 -10.70
CA GLU A 80 -1.37 3.34 -11.46
C GLU A 80 -0.98 3.31 -12.94
N LYS A 81 0.32 3.30 -13.24
CA LYS A 81 0.82 3.17 -14.60
C LYS A 81 0.52 1.80 -15.23
N ARG A 82 0.66 0.71 -14.45
CA ARG A 82 0.51 -0.67 -14.94
C ARG A 82 -0.94 -1.06 -15.24
N HIS A 83 -1.88 -0.54 -14.45
CA HIS A 83 -3.30 -0.84 -14.61
C HIS A 83 -4.10 0.28 -15.27
N GLN A 84 -3.52 1.47 -15.47
CA GLN A 84 -4.19 2.64 -16.06
C GLN A 84 -5.49 3.01 -15.31
N VAL A 85 -5.46 2.83 -14.00
CA VAL A 85 -6.57 3.03 -13.06
C VAL A 85 -6.03 3.83 -11.88
N LYS A 86 -6.82 4.76 -11.34
CA LYS A 86 -6.41 5.57 -10.19
C LYS A 86 -6.04 4.68 -9.01
N VAL A 87 -4.88 4.90 -8.40
CA VAL A 87 -4.46 4.18 -7.19
C VAL A 87 -4.34 5.16 -6.03
N GLN A 88 -4.90 4.81 -4.88
CA GLN A 88 -4.77 5.63 -3.67
C GLN A 88 -4.50 4.77 -2.45
N ILE A 89 -3.80 5.33 -1.47
CA ILE A 89 -3.64 4.71 -0.16
C ILE A 89 -4.91 4.97 0.65
N SER A 90 -5.40 3.93 1.34
CA SER A 90 -6.53 3.99 2.26
C SER A 90 -6.22 4.94 3.41
N ASN A 91 -7.13 5.89 3.65
CA ASN A 91 -7.12 6.73 4.84
C ASN A 91 -8.47 6.58 5.58
N PRO A 92 -8.65 5.55 6.42
CA PRO A 92 -9.88 5.40 7.18
C PRO A 92 -10.08 6.53 8.21
N LEU A 93 -9.00 7.17 8.66
CA LEU A 93 -9.06 8.26 9.63
C LEU A 93 -9.68 9.53 9.05
N SER A 94 -9.66 9.73 7.72
CA SER A 94 -10.28 10.92 7.10
C SER A 94 -11.79 11.00 7.28
N PHE A 95 -12.43 9.91 7.71
CA PHE A 95 -13.86 9.83 7.98
C PHE A 95 -14.20 9.91 9.47
N LEU A 96 -13.20 10.07 10.34
CA LEU A 96 -13.37 10.05 11.80
C LEU A 96 -13.02 11.40 12.41
N GLN A 97 -13.77 11.79 13.44
CA GLN A 97 -13.34 12.82 14.37
C GLN A 97 -12.56 12.16 15.50
N TYR A 98 -11.35 12.63 15.76
CA TYR A 98 -10.49 12.10 16.82
C TYR A 98 -9.61 13.22 17.37
N ASP A 99 -9.15 13.06 18.60
CA ASP A 99 -8.15 13.96 19.19
C ASP A 99 -6.78 13.70 18.55
N PRO A 100 -6.16 14.70 17.88
CA PRO A 100 -4.82 14.54 17.31
C PRO A 100 -3.76 14.10 18.32
N GLY A 101 -3.95 14.43 19.61
CA GLY A 101 -3.06 14.04 20.71
C GLY A 101 -2.95 12.51 20.90
N LEU A 102 -3.91 11.72 20.40
CA LEU A 102 -3.89 10.26 20.48
C LEU A 102 -2.69 9.63 19.76
N PHE A 103 -2.14 10.32 18.76
CA PHE A 103 -1.01 9.82 17.97
C PHE A 103 0.35 10.32 18.49
N GLY A 104 0.37 11.17 19.52
CA GLY A 104 1.59 11.76 20.06
C GLY A 104 2.40 12.48 18.98
N ASN A 105 3.62 12.01 18.71
CA ASN A 105 4.50 12.57 17.67
C ASN A 105 4.32 11.92 16.28
N LEU A 106 3.47 10.88 16.16
CA LEU A 106 3.23 10.20 14.89
C LEU A 106 2.23 10.99 14.06
N GLN A 107 2.52 11.17 12.77
CA GLN A 107 1.56 11.70 11.81
C GLN A 107 0.50 10.61 11.53
N PRO A 108 -0.80 10.83 11.80
CA PRO A 108 -1.83 9.81 11.63
C PRO A 108 -1.87 9.21 10.22
N GLU A 109 -1.68 10.04 9.19
CA GLU A 109 -1.66 9.65 7.78
C GLU A 109 -0.55 8.63 7.48
N SER A 110 0.56 8.65 8.24
CA SER A 110 1.68 7.71 8.05
C SER A 110 1.35 6.28 8.47
N ILE A 111 0.25 6.08 9.21
CA ILE A 111 -0.21 4.76 9.66
C ILE A 111 -1.67 4.49 9.31
N ALA A 112 -2.38 5.42 8.68
CA ALA A 112 -3.81 5.30 8.39
C ALA A 112 -4.18 4.00 7.66
N ALA A 113 -3.45 3.60 6.61
CA ALA A 113 -3.68 2.36 5.88
C ALA A 113 -3.57 1.10 6.76
N LEU A 114 -2.69 1.09 7.76
CA LEU A 114 -2.53 -0.01 8.74
C LEU A 114 -3.76 -0.13 9.63
N LEU A 115 -4.45 0.98 9.90
CA LEU A 115 -5.60 1.02 10.78
C LEU A 115 -6.90 0.60 10.09
N THR A 116 -6.90 0.33 8.78
CA THR A 116 -8.11 -0.01 8.00
C THR A 116 -8.93 -1.13 8.66
N VAL A 117 -8.29 -2.22 9.08
CA VAL A 117 -8.99 -3.35 9.73
C VAL A 117 -9.46 -2.98 11.13
N ALA A 118 -8.61 -2.33 11.93
CA ALA A 118 -8.93 -1.95 13.31
C ALA A 118 -10.11 -0.97 13.37
N VAL A 119 -10.13 0.02 12.49
CA VAL A 119 -11.25 0.96 12.32
C VAL A 119 -12.52 0.21 11.92
N GLY A 120 -12.45 -0.66 10.91
CA GLY A 120 -13.61 -1.45 10.47
C GLY A 120 -14.20 -2.33 11.57
N LEU A 121 -13.36 -2.93 12.42
CA LEU A 121 -13.81 -3.69 13.59
C LEU A 121 -14.46 -2.81 14.66
N ALA A 122 -13.94 -1.60 14.89
CA ALA A 122 -14.49 -0.65 15.84
C ALA A 122 -15.85 -0.10 15.39
N LEU A 123 -16.03 0.16 14.09
CA LEU A 123 -17.27 0.67 13.51
C LEU A 123 -18.47 -0.26 13.75
N ARG A 124 -18.25 -1.57 13.88
CA ARG A 124 -19.32 -2.54 14.17
C ARG A 124 -20.10 -2.24 15.46
N LYS A 125 -19.48 -1.54 16.41
CA LYS A 125 -20.12 -1.17 17.69
C LYS A 125 -20.92 0.14 17.62
N ILE A 126 -20.91 0.82 16.47
CA ILE A 126 -21.58 2.11 16.25
C ILE A 126 -22.88 1.92 15.44
N GLU A 127 -23.02 0.79 14.73
CA GLU A 127 -24.24 0.43 14.01
C GLU A 127 -25.32 -0.24 14.89
N GLU A 128 -25.06 -0.36 16.21
CA GLU A 128 -26.07 -0.64 17.25
C GLU A 128 -26.49 0.65 17.96
#